data_AF-A0A1V9Z193-F1
#
_entry.id   AF-A0A1V9Z193-F1
#
_cell.length_a   1.000
_cell.length_b   1.000
_cell.length_c   1.000
_cell.angle_alpha   90.00
_cell.angle_beta   90.00
_cell.angle_gamma   90.00
#
_symmetry.space_group_name_H-M   'P 1'
#
loop_
_entity.id
_entity.type
_entity.pdbx_description
1 polymer ?
#
loop_
_entity_poly.entity_id
_entity_poly.type
_entity_poly.pdbx_seq_one_letter_code
_entity_poly.pdbx_strand_id
1 'polypeptide(L)'
;MYKTSLFLNGDDYDVIIYDAEPAGLLCSMTHKAKQLVFTRAFSKVELEQAGLVKSQTDCVRLVESLCFVVSLTQEVQIHSRLPGISPPEPIATSTAAEVYLSTTTVGREKLMEVLGRGLIVLCKEKPMGLNAVLELGKWLLENNPNQPMVDK
;
A
#
# COMPACT_ATOMS: atom_id res chain seq x y z
N MET A 1 11.09 9.19 -22.33
CA MET A 1 11.70 9.44 -21.00
C MET A 1 11.64 10.94 -20.73
N TYR A 2 10.98 11.34 -19.64
CA TYR A 2 10.88 12.74 -19.20
C TYR A 2 11.65 12.92 -17.89
N LYS A 3 12.33 14.06 -17.72
CA LYS A 3 13.14 14.37 -16.53
C LYS A 3 12.87 15.80 -16.08
N THR A 4 12.75 16.00 -14.78
CA THR A 4 12.61 17.33 -14.17
C THR A 4 13.04 17.30 -12.71
N SER A 5 13.06 18.46 -12.04
CA SER A 5 13.19 18.54 -10.58
C SER A 5 11.86 18.95 -9.97
N LEU A 6 11.58 18.45 -8.76
CA LEU A 6 10.39 18.75 -7.98
C LEU A 6 10.80 19.14 -6.56
N PHE A 7 10.28 20.26 -6.07
CA PHE A 7 10.39 20.65 -4.67
C PHE A 7 9.13 20.20 -3.93
N LEU A 8 9.28 19.29 -2.97
CA LEU A 8 8.16 18.66 -2.26
C LEU A 8 8.50 18.53 -0.77
N ASN A 9 7.58 18.96 0.10
CA ASN A 9 7.72 18.88 1.56
C ASN A 9 9.01 19.53 2.11
N GLY A 10 9.55 20.54 1.44
CA GLY A 10 10.78 21.24 1.87
C GLY A 10 12.08 20.65 1.32
N ASP A 11 12.01 19.58 0.54
CA ASP A 11 13.17 18.88 -0.02
C ASP A 11 13.15 18.92 -1.56
N ASP A 12 14.34 18.89 -2.17
CA ASP A 12 14.52 18.79 -3.62
C ASP A 12 14.68 17.34 -4.10
N TYR A 13 13.94 17.02 -5.17
CA TYR A 13 13.97 15.71 -5.81
C TYR A 13 14.26 15.82 -7.30
N ASP A 14 15.01 14.86 -7.83
CA ASP A 14 15.08 14.58 -9.26
C ASP A 14 14.02 13.55 -9.63
N VAL A 15 13.15 13.92 -10.57
CA VAL A 15 12.04 13.10 -11.03
C VAL A 15 12.32 12.62 -12.44
N ILE A 16 12.19 11.32 -12.65
CA ILE A 16 12.32 10.67 -13.94
C ILE A 16 11.06 9.85 -14.21
N ILE A 17 10.42 10.13 -15.34
CA ILE A 17 9.29 9.35 -15.86
C ILE A 17 9.77 8.51 -17.04
N TYR A 18 9.67 7.20 -16.88
CA TYR A 18 9.91 6.21 -17.92
C TYR A 18 8.57 5.77 -18.50
N ASP A 19 8.51 5.65 -19.82
CA ASP A 19 7.40 4.97 -20.45
C ASP A 19 7.67 3.47 -20.39
N ALA A 20 6.79 2.74 -19.73
CA ALA A 20 6.90 1.30 -19.53
C ALA A 20 5.79 0.63 -20.35
N GLU A 21 5.82 0.77 -21.67
CA GLU A 21 4.83 0.12 -22.53
C GLU A 21 4.92 -1.42 -22.44
N PRO A 22 3.77 -2.13 -22.40
CA PRO A 22 2.39 -1.66 -22.42
C PRO A 22 1.80 -1.32 -21.04
N ALA A 23 2.58 -1.43 -19.96
CA ALA A 23 2.12 -1.38 -18.56
C ALA A 23 1.68 0.03 -18.08
N GLY A 24 2.27 1.12 -18.58
CA GLY A 24 1.91 2.48 -18.18
C GLY A 24 3.13 3.40 -18.09
N LEU A 25 3.23 4.18 -17.02
CA LEU A 25 4.37 5.06 -16.72
C LEU A 25 5.04 4.65 -15.40
N LEU A 26 6.37 4.59 -15.38
CA LEU A 26 7.15 4.40 -14.17
C LEU A 26 7.76 5.73 -13.74
N CYS A 27 7.41 6.19 -12.53
CA CYS A 27 7.99 7.35 -11.89
C CYS A 27 9.09 6.92 -10.92
N SER A 28 10.26 7.54 -11.03
CA SER A 28 11.36 7.45 -10.08
C SER A 28 11.65 8.84 -9.54
N MET A 29 11.68 8.99 -8.23
CA MET A 29 11.93 10.25 -7.55
C MET A 29 13.10 10.08 -6.57
N THR A 30 14.21 10.77 -6.82
CA THR A 30 15.44 10.65 -6.03
C THR A 30 15.67 11.92 -5.23
N HIS A 31 15.76 11.79 -3.91
CA HIS A 31 16.09 12.91 -3.02
C HIS A 31 17.54 13.35 -3.26
N LYS A 32 17.77 14.62 -3.63
CA LYS A 32 19.10 15.10 -4.05
C LYS A 32 20.18 14.96 -2.96
N ALA A 33 19.86 15.34 -1.73
CA ALA A 33 20.82 15.28 -0.62
C ALA A 33 21.03 13.86 -0.04
N LYS A 34 19.95 13.11 0.16
CA LYS A 34 19.99 11.81 0.86
C LYS A 34 20.17 10.60 -0.06
N GLN A 35 20.07 10.79 -1.38
CA GLN A 35 20.08 9.72 -2.38
C GLN A 35 19.01 8.63 -2.13
N LEU A 36 17.94 8.99 -1.42
CA LEU A 36 16.79 8.10 -1.23
C LEU A 36 15.98 8.07 -2.51
N VAL A 37 15.67 6.87 -2.98
CA VAL A 37 14.92 6.66 -4.22
C VAL A 37 13.54 6.11 -3.88
N PHE A 38 12.52 6.79 -4.39
CA PHE A 38 11.14 6.36 -4.34
C PHE A 38 10.68 6.02 -5.77
N THR A 39 9.94 4.92 -5.93
CA THR A 39 9.42 4.53 -7.24
C THR A 39 7.94 4.22 -7.17
N ARG A 40 7.25 4.48 -8.28
CA ARG A 40 5.84 4.11 -8.45
C ARG A 40 5.53 3.87 -9.93
N ALA A 41 4.88 2.76 -10.21
CA ALA A 41 4.23 2.54 -11.49
C ALA A 41 2.81 3.14 -11.44
N PHE A 42 2.43 3.82 -12.52
CA PHE A 42 1.06 4.24 -12.81
C PHE A 42 0.59 3.39 -13.98
N SER A 43 -0.42 2.56 -13.73
CA SER A 43 -0.94 1.62 -14.72
C SER A 43 -1.63 2.35 -15.87
N LYS A 44 -1.72 1.69 -17.04
CA LYS A 44 -2.50 2.21 -18.18
C LYS A 44 -3.93 2.62 -17.79
N VAL A 45 -4.60 1.81 -16.97
CA VAL A 45 -5.98 2.06 -16.52
C VAL A 45 -6.05 3.34 -15.68
N GLU A 46 -5.14 3.53 -14.73
CA GLU A 46 -5.07 4.74 -13.92
C GLU A 46 -4.79 5.99 -14.78
N LEU A 47 -3.88 5.89 -15.75
CA LEU A 47 -3.56 7.00 -16.65
C LEU A 47 -4.78 7.38 -17.50
N GLU A 48 -5.51 6.41 -18.04
CA GLU A 48 -6.74 6.64 -18.79
C GLU A 48 -7.82 7.29 -17.93
N GLN A 49 -8.02 6.82 -16.69
CA GLN A 49 -8.97 7.39 -15.74
C GLN A 49 -8.59 8.81 -15.30
N ALA A 50 -7.29 9.11 -15.23
CA ALA A 50 -6.77 10.45 -14.97
C ALA A 50 -6.76 11.38 -16.20
N GLY A 51 -7.14 10.85 -17.36
CA GLY A 51 -7.14 11.57 -18.63
C GLY A 51 -5.74 11.96 -19.09
N LEU A 52 -4.77 11.05 -18.94
CA LEU A 52 -3.38 11.21 -19.36
C LEU A 52 -3.07 10.28 -20.53
N VAL A 53 -2.46 10.81 -21.59
CA VAL A 53 -2.10 10.06 -22.81
C VAL A 53 -0.59 9.92 -22.99
N LYS A 54 0.17 10.02 -21.89
CA LYS A 54 1.65 9.95 -21.84
C LYS A 54 2.38 10.99 -22.69
N SER A 55 1.71 12.09 -23.06
CA SER A 55 2.37 13.22 -23.73
C SER A 55 3.36 13.90 -22.78
N GLN A 56 4.26 14.73 -23.31
CA GLN A 56 5.18 15.50 -22.47
C GLN A 56 4.42 16.44 -21.51
N THR A 57 3.34 17.06 -21.97
CA THR A 57 2.45 17.89 -21.15
C THR A 57 1.78 17.08 -20.03
N ASP A 58 1.37 15.84 -20.33
CA ASP A 58 0.80 14.96 -19.30
C ASP A 58 1.84 14.51 -18.28
N CYS A 59 3.10 14.32 -18.71
CA CYS A 59 4.19 14.01 -17.79
C CYS A 59 4.43 15.17 -16.81
N VAL A 60 4.38 16.42 -17.29
CA VAL A 60 4.46 17.62 -16.43
C VAL A 60 3.30 17.62 -15.44
N ARG A 61 2.07 17.46 -15.93
CA ARG A 61 0.85 17.42 -15.10
C ARG A 61 0.89 16.31 -14.06
N LEU A 62 1.42 15.13 -14.42
CA LEU A 62 1.64 14.04 -13.49
C LEU A 62 2.65 14.43 -12.41
N VAL A 63 3.81 15.00 -12.77
CA VAL A 63 4.84 15.42 -11.81
C VAL A 63 4.34 16.49 -10.84
N GLU A 64 3.62 17.50 -11.31
CA GLU A 64 3.04 18.56 -10.46
C GLU A 64 1.99 18.03 -9.47
N SER A 65 1.32 16.94 -9.84
CA SER A 65 0.34 16.29 -9.00
C SER A 65 0.93 15.38 -7.91
N LEU A 66 2.24 15.08 -7.99
CA LEU A 66 2.88 14.12 -7.08
C LEU A 66 2.82 14.60 -5.64
N CYS A 67 2.62 13.65 -4.74
CA CYS A 67 2.69 13.83 -3.31
C CYS A 67 3.21 12.55 -2.65
N PHE A 68 3.52 12.67 -1.37
CA PHE A 68 3.78 11.50 -0.54
C PHE A 68 2.53 11.12 0.24
N VAL A 69 2.26 9.82 0.29
CA VAL A 69 1.26 9.23 1.18
C VAL A 69 1.94 8.16 2.02
N VAL A 70 1.41 7.95 3.22
CA VAL A 70 1.85 6.89 4.11
C VAL A 70 0.90 5.72 3.90
N SER A 71 1.44 4.56 3.51
CA SER A 71 0.66 3.34 3.37
C SER A 71 0.11 2.86 4.72
N LEU A 72 -0.80 1.88 4.69
CA LEU A 72 -1.21 1.15 5.91
C LEU A 72 -0.03 0.51 6.64
N THR A 73 1.08 0.28 5.93
CA THR A 73 2.32 -0.32 6.43
C THR A 73 3.33 0.72 6.94
N GLN A 74 2.91 1.99 7.11
CA GLN A 74 3.74 3.13 7.52
C GLN A 74 4.91 3.45 6.58
N GLU A 75 4.87 2.96 5.35
CA GLU A 75 5.89 3.26 4.35
C GLU A 75 5.48 4.51 3.57
N VAL A 76 6.45 5.40 3.37
CA VAL A 76 6.26 6.60 2.56
C VAL A 76 6.32 6.19 1.08
N GLN A 77 5.23 6.43 0.36
CA GLN A 77 5.06 6.06 -1.04
C GLN A 77 4.70 7.27 -1.89
N ILE A 78 5.12 7.27 -3.16
CA ILE A 78 4.69 8.28 -4.13
C ILE A 78 3.20 8.05 -4.44
N HIS A 79 2.45 9.14 -4.57
CA HIS A 79 1.10 9.14 -5.10
C HIS A 79 0.89 10.36 -6.00
N SER A 80 -0.23 10.39 -6.73
CA SER A 80 -0.65 11.51 -7.55
C SER A 80 -2.04 11.94 -7.10
N ARG A 81 -2.25 13.25 -6.94
CA ARG A 81 -3.55 13.84 -6.59
C ARG A 81 -4.54 13.90 -7.75
N LEU A 82 -4.18 13.37 -8.92
CA LEU A 82 -5.07 13.36 -10.07
C LEU A 82 -6.26 12.42 -9.81
N PRO A 83 -7.50 12.82 -10.15
CA PRO A 83 -8.66 11.94 -10.08
C PRO A 83 -8.42 10.67 -10.91
N GLY A 84 -8.88 9.52 -10.43
CA GLY A 84 -8.70 8.24 -11.13
C GLY A 84 -7.38 7.51 -10.83
N ILE A 85 -6.43 8.14 -10.16
CA ILE A 85 -5.24 7.43 -9.65
C ILE A 85 -5.59 6.71 -8.35
N SER A 86 -5.34 5.41 -8.30
CA SER A 86 -5.62 4.62 -7.11
C SER A 86 -4.58 4.90 -6.00
N PRO A 87 -4.88 4.68 -4.71
CA PRO A 87 -3.87 4.68 -3.67
C PRO A 87 -2.77 3.65 -3.98
N PRO A 88 -1.50 3.91 -3.65
CA PRO A 88 -0.45 2.92 -3.85
C PRO A 88 -0.74 1.65 -3.04
N GLU A 89 -0.44 0.49 -3.63
CA GLU A 89 -0.54 -0.77 -2.93
C GLU A 89 0.46 -0.81 -1.76
N PRO A 90 0.08 -1.41 -0.61
CA PRO A 90 1.04 -1.64 0.47
C PRO A 90 2.20 -2.49 -0.06
N ILE A 91 3.45 -2.05 0.16
CA ILE A 91 4.58 -2.91 -0.19
C ILE A 91 4.63 -4.04 0.84
N ALA A 92 4.66 -5.28 0.38
CA ALA A 92 4.78 -6.45 1.24
C ALA A 92 6.25 -6.69 1.66
N THR A 93 6.89 -5.70 2.30
CA THR A 93 8.19 -5.92 2.97
C THR A 93 7.98 -6.63 4.31
N SER A 94 9.03 -7.25 4.87
CA SER A 94 8.96 -7.82 6.23
C SER A 94 8.64 -6.74 7.27
N THR A 95 9.23 -5.55 7.12
CA THR A 95 8.97 -4.39 7.98
C THR A 95 7.54 -3.91 7.84
N ALA A 96 7.04 -3.83 6.61
CA ALA A 96 5.66 -3.47 6.34
C ALA A 96 4.66 -4.45 6.94
N ALA A 97 4.93 -5.76 6.82
CA ALA A 97 4.11 -6.80 7.42
C ALA A 97 4.10 -6.69 8.96
N GLU A 98 5.25 -6.44 9.58
CA GLU A 98 5.35 -6.25 11.03
C GLU A 98 4.56 -5.03 11.52
N VAL A 99 4.68 -3.90 10.80
CA VAL A 99 3.89 -2.70 11.08
C VAL A 99 2.40 -2.97 10.92
N TYR A 100 2.00 -3.63 9.83
CA TYR A 100 0.60 -3.98 9.61
C TYR A 100 0.06 -4.86 10.74
N LEU A 101 0.76 -5.94 11.09
CA LEU A 101 0.35 -6.85 12.16
C LEU A 101 0.22 -6.12 13.51
N SER A 102 1.21 -5.27 13.85
CA SER A 102 1.23 -4.56 15.13
C SER A 102 0.23 -3.40 15.22
N THR A 103 -0.08 -2.72 14.12
CA THR A 103 -0.90 -1.50 14.15
C THR A 103 -2.36 -1.74 13.80
N THR A 104 -2.67 -2.79 13.02
CA THR A 104 -4.04 -3.05 12.53
C THR A 104 -5.02 -3.26 13.67
N THR A 105 -6.12 -2.51 13.61
CA THR A 105 -7.27 -2.62 14.52
C THR A 105 -8.36 -3.47 13.88
N VAL A 106 -8.94 -4.39 14.66
CA VAL A 106 -10.10 -5.21 14.29
C VAL A 106 -11.17 -5.03 15.36
N GLY A 107 -12.32 -4.45 14.98
CA GLY A 107 -13.34 -4.01 15.92
C GLY A 107 -12.77 -2.98 16.90
N ARG A 108 -12.69 -3.37 18.19
CA ARG A 108 -12.13 -2.54 19.28
C ARG A 108 -10.76 -3.03 19.78
N GLU A 109 -10.18 -4.04 19.15
CA GLU A 109 -8.95 -4.72 19.58
C GLU A 109 -7.86 -4.66 18.50
N LYS A 110 -6.63 -5.06 18.83
CA LYS A 110 -5.55 -5.22 17.84
C LYS A 110 -5.60 -6.60 17.18
N LEU A 111 -5.22 -6.67 15.90
CA LEU A 111 -5.19 -7.92 15.13
C LEU A 111 -4.37 -9.01 15.84
N MET A 112 -3.20 -8.66 16.39
CA MET A 112 -2.33 -9.60 17.10
C MET A 112 -2.94 -10.16 18.39
N GLU A 113 -3.83 -9.44 19.06
CA GLU A 113 -4.52 -9.92 20.26
C GLU A 113 -5.54 -11.00 19.90
N VAL A 114 -6.29 -10.78 18.82
CA VAL A 114 -7.26 -11.75 18.29
C VAL A 114 -6.54 -13.01 17.79
N LEU A 115 -5.47 -12.85 17.01
CA LEU A 115 -4.65 -13.96 16.56
C LEU A 115 -4.05 -14.73 17.74
N GLY A 116 -3.54 -14.02 18.74
CA GLY A 116 -3.01 -14.62 19.97
C GLY A 116 -4.04 -15.49 20.69
N ARG A 117 -5.28 -15.03 20.81
CA ARG A 117 -6.37 -15.82 21.41
C ARG A 117 -6.68 -17.09 20.60
N GLY A 118 -6.79 -16.99 19.28
CA GLY A 118 -7.01 -18.14 18.41
C GLY A 118 -5.88 -19.17 18.51
N LEU A 119 -4.63 -18.70 18.53
CA LEU A 119 -3.45 -19.56 18.70
C LEU A 119 -3.42 -20.22 20.09
N ILE A 120 -3.81 -19.52 21.15
CA ILE A 120 -3.94 -20.12 22.49
C ILE A 120 -4.97 -21.25 22.50
N VAL A 121 -6.10 -21.07 21.80
CA VAL A 121 -7.13 -22.11 21.66
C VAL A 121 -6.56 -23.33 20.93
N LEU A 122 -5.85 -23.13 19.81
CA LEU A 122 -5.17 -24.23 19.11
C LEU A 122 -4.15 -24.94 20.00
N CYS A 123 -3.37 -24.21 20.79
CA CYS A 123 -2.40 -24.82 21.70
C CYS A 123 -3.06 -25.72 22.77
N LYS A 124 -4.33 -25.48 23.11
CA LYS A 124 -5.11 -26.32 24.02
C LYS A 124 -5.63 -27.58 23.33
N GLU A 125 -6.22 -27.44 22.15
CA GLU A 125 -6.82 -28.53 21.37
C GLU A 125 -5.75 -29.43 20.72
N LYS A 126 -4.55 -28.88 20.46
CA LYS A 126 -3.41 -29.54 19.80
C LYS A 126 -3.76 -30.26 18.49
N PRO A 127 -4.54 -29.65 17.58
CA PRO A 127 -4.83 -30.24 16.28
C PRO A 127 -3.53 -30.38 15.46
N MET A 128 -3.44 -31.46 14.69
CA MET A 128 -2.25 -31.75 13.89
C MET A 128 -2.41 -31.34 12.42
N GLY A 129 -1.32 -30.84 11.84
CA GLY A 129 -1.22 -30.57 10.40
C GLY A 129 -2.27 -29.60 9.91
N LEU A 130 -2.93 -29.93 8.80
CA LEU A 130 -3.92 -29.07 8.15
C LEU A 130 -5.12 -28.73 9.04
N ASN A 131 -5.47 -29.61 9.99
CA ASN A 131 -6.58 -29.38 10.91
C ASN A 131 -6.34 -28.16 11.80
N ALA A 132 -5.08 -27.87 12.17
CA ALA A 132 -4.76 -26.68 12.96
C ALA A 132 -5.09 -25.39 12.21
N VAL A 133 -4.80 -25.35 10.90
CA VAL A 133 -5.09 -24.18 10.07
C VAL A 133 -6.61 -24.01 9.88
N LEU A 134 -7.32 -25.11 9.64
CA LEU A 134 -8.77 -25.09 9.46
C LEU A 134 -9.50 -24.67 10.75
N GLU A 135 -9.07 -25.18 11.90
CA GLU A 135 -9.65 -24.82 13.20
C GLU A 135 -9.37 -23.36 13.56
N LEU A 136 -8.16 -22.86 13.29
CA LEU A 136 -7.86 -21.44 13.46
C LEU A 136 -8.73 -20.57 12.56
N GLY A 137 -8.87 -20.96 11.29
CA GLY A 137 -9.70 -20.25 10.32
C GLY A 137 -11.16 -20.19 10.75
N LYS A 138 -11.73 -21.32 11.19
CA LYS A 138 -13.10 -21.37 11.74
C LYS A 138 -13.23 -20.47 12.98
N TRP A 139 -12.29 -20.59 13.91
CA TRP A 139 -12.30 -19.78 15.13
C TRP A 139 -12.28 -18.28 14.82
N LEU A 140 -11.44 -17.85 13.88
CA LEU A 140 -11.35 -16.44 13.46
C LEU A 140 -12.63 -15.93 12.79
N LEU A 141 -13.32 -16.77 12.02
CA LEU A 141 -14.60 -16.42 11.41
C LEU A 141 -15.70 -16.27 12.47
N GLU A 142 -15.76 -17.18 13.43
CA GLU A 142 -16.75 -17.18 14.51
C GLU A 142 -16.51 -16.06 15.53
N ASN A 143 -15.26 -15.66 15.74
CA ASN A 143 -14.86 -14.66 16.73
C ASN A 143 -14.40 -13.34 16.08
N ASN A 144 -14.82 -13.07 14.83
CA ASN A 144 -14.41 -11.88 14.10
C ASN A 144 -14.95 -10.61 14.78
N PRO A 145 -14.10 -9.72 15.32
CA PRO A 145 -14.57 -8.50 15.98
C PRO A 145 -15.24 -7.47 15.04
N ASN A 146 -15.06 -7.63 13.73
CA ASN A 146 -15.71 -6.83 12.70
C ASN A 146 -17.02 -7.45 12.19
N GLN A 147 -17.52 -8.52 12.81
CA GLN A 147 -18.74 -9.17 12.35
C GLN A 147 -19.89 -8.16 12.35
N PRO A 148 -20.61 -7.99 11.22
CA PRO A 148 -21.72 -7.06 11.16
C PRO A 148 -22.80 -7.51 12.17
N MET A 149 -23.23 -6.59 13.03
CA MET A 149 -24.39 -6.83 13.90
C MET A 149 -25.62 -6.89 13.00
N VAL A 150 -26.06 -8.11 12.68
CA VAL A 150 -27.38 -8.31 12.08
C VAL A 150 -28.37 -8.27 13.23
N ASP A 151 -28.95 -7.09 13.48
CA ASP A 151 -30.09 -6.98 14.39
C ASP A 151 -31.22 -7.89 13.85
N LYS A 152 -31.74 -8.75 14.73
CA LYS A 152 -32.93 -9.57 14.47
C LYS A 152 -34.20 -8.80 14.79
#